data_AF-A0A533YQ92-F1
#
_entry.id   AF-A0A533YQ92-F1
#
_cell.length_a   1.000
_cell.length_b   1.000
_cell.length_c   1.000
_cell.angle_alpha   90.00
_cell.angle_beta   90.00
_cell.angle_gamma   90.00
#
_symmetry.space_group_name_H-M   'P 1'
#
loop_
_entity.id
_entity.type
_entity.pdbx_description
1 polymer ?
#
loop_
_entity_poly.entity_id
_entity_poly.type
_entity_poly.pdbx_seq_one_letter_code
_entity_poly.pdbx_strand_id
1 'polypeptide(L)'
;MNARNASANSRTIYNEALAKQSIGYLARIGMRGIVKIDYKLDERTNDFMIMEIEPHFQFWHLLGAYAGINLPLIAYRHQREERVGLSGGYADDLRMLYFLPDIRAYWGGYRKSGEWALVPYLKSFMKKKYYRIFDPLDPLPFVRSAMGFGGRILKRLPVNIIG
;
A
#
# COMPACT_ATOMS: atom_id res chain seq x y z
N MET A 1 10.65 -14.54 -10.58
CA MET A 1 10.86 -13.10 -10.79
C MET A 1 11.15 -12.45 -9.44
N ASN A 2 12.41 -12.06 -9.17
CA ASN A 2 12.90 -11.68 -7.83
C ASN A 2 12.28 -10.37 -7.32
N ALA A 3 11.20 -10.48 -6.55
CA ALA A 3 10.55 -9.36 -5.86
C ALA A 3 11.29 -8.88 -4.59
N ARG A 4 12.36 -9.57 -4.17
CA ARG A 4 13.01 -9.38 -2.85
C ARG A 4 13.86 -8.11 -2.66
N ASN A 5 14.10 -7.30 -3.70
CA ASN A 5 15.15 -6.27 -3.65
C ASN A 5 14.65 -4.81 -3.70
N ALA A 6 13.41 -4.51 -3.29
CA ALA A 6 12.93 -3.13 -3.23
C ALA A 6 12.10 -2.88 -1.97
N SER A 7 12.41 -1.83 -1.19
CA SER A 7 11.59 -1.48 -0.02
C SER A 7 10.27 -0.89 -0.53
N ALA A 8 9.25 -1.75 -0.56
CA ALA A 8 7.91 -1.45 -0.99
C ALA A 8 7.00 -2.41 -0.23
N ASN A 9 6.05 -1.86 0.52
CA ASN A 9 5.11 -2.69 1.27
C ASN A 9 4.02 -3.24 0.35
N SER A 10 3.83 -2.63 -0.82
CA SER A 10 2.79 -3.01 -1.77
C SER A 10 3.19 -2.62 -3.19
N ARG A 11 2.72 -3.44 -4.15
CA ARG A 11 3.01 -3.28 -5.58
C ARG A 11 1.74 -3.57 -6.37
N THR A 12 1.45 -2.77 -7.40
CA THR A 12 0.40 -3.13 -8.37
C THR A 12 0.85 -4.26 -9.28
N ILE A 13 -0.04 -5.23 -9.48
CA ILE A 13 0.14 -6.35 -10.41
C ILE A 13 -1.07 -6.42 -11.34
N TYR A 14 -0.85 -6.89 -12.57
CA TYR A 14 -1.92 -7.17 -13.51
C TYR A 14 -2.22 -8.67 -13.51
N ASN A 15 -3.46 -9.05 -13.17
CA ASN A 15 -3.95 -10.42 -13.27
C ASN A 15 -5.41 -10.42 -13.75
N GLU A 16 -5.58 -10.56 -15.07
CA GLU A 16 -6.89 -10.49 -15.72
C GLU A 16 -7.82 -11.62 -15.29
N ALA A 17 -7.30 -12.85 -15.13
CA ALA A 17 -8.09 -14.01 -14.76
C ALA A 17 -8.68 -13.85 -13.34
N LEU A 18 -7.85 -13.43 -12.38
CA LEU A 18 -8.29 -13.15 -11.01
C LEU A 18 -9.31 -12.00 -10.98
N ALA A 19 -9.11 -10.94 -11.78
CA ALA A 19 -10.04 -9.83 -11.86
C ALA A 19 -11.41 -10.27 -12.42
N LYS A 20 -11.44 -11.02 -13.53
CA LYS A 20 -12.68 -11.56 -14.11
C LYS A 20 -13.43 -12.46 -13.12
N GLN A 21 -12.69 -13.36 -12.45
CA GLN A 21 -13.26 -14.24 -11.44
C GLN A 21 -13.85 -13.45 -10.26
N SER A 22 -13.10 -12.45 -9.75
CA SER A 22 -13.54 -11.55 -8.68
C SER A 22 -14.84 -10.82 -9.05
N ILE A 23 -14.91 -10.24 -10.25
CA ILE A 23 -16.12 -9.57 -10.74
C ILE A 23 -17.30 -10.54 -10.79
N GLY A 24 -17.07 -11.78 -11.24
CA GLY A 24 -18.09 -12.83 -11.24
C GLY A 24 -18.64 -13.15 -9.85
N TYR A 25 -17.77 -13.25 -8.84
CA TYR A 25 -18.21 -13.46 -7.44
C TYR A 25 -19.03 -12.29 -6.92
N LEU A 26 -18.55 -11.06 -7.13
CA LEU A 26 -19.24 -9.84 -6.70
C LEU A 26 -20.61 -9.69 -7.36
N ALA A 27 -20.72 -10.03 -8.65
CA ALA A 27 -21.99 -10.00 -9.38
C ALA A 27 -23.02 -11.00 -8.80
N ARG A 28 -22.58 -12.22 -8.44
CA ARG A 28 -23.46 -13.26 -7.88
C ARG A 28 -24.07 -12.87 -6.54
N ILE A 29 -23.35 -12.10 -5.72
CA ILE A 29 -23.85 -11.59 -4.44
C ILE A 29 -24.55 -10.23 -4.56
N GLY A 30 -24.72 -9.71 -5.78
CA GLY A 30 -25.38 -8.43 -6.02
C GLY A 30 -24.60 -7.22 -5.48
N MET A 31 -23.27 -7.32 -5.35
CA MET A 31 -22.46 -6.22 -4.81
C MET A 31 -22.55 -4.98 -5.70
N ARG A 32 -22.73 -3.82 -5.07
CA ARG A 32 -22.75 -2.50 -5.72
C ARG A 32 -21.89 -1.51 -4.93
N GLY A 33 -21.25 -0.59 -5.65
CA GLY A 33 -20.37 0.41 -5.06
C GLY A 33 -18.93 -0.09 -4.94
N ILE A 34 -18.21 0.41 -3.94
CA ILE A 34 -16.79 0.16 -3.77
C ILE A 34 -16.55 -1.08 -2.92
N VAL A 35 -15.61 -1.89 -3.36
CA VAL A 35 -15.24 -3.15 -2.70
C VAL A 35 -13.77 -3.44 -2.90
N LYS A 36 -13.16 -4.06 -1.89
CA LYS A 36 -11.87 -4.74 -1.97
C LYS A 36 -12.08 -6.22 -1.68
N ILE A 37 -11.34 -7.09 -2.36
CA ILE A 37 -11.27 -8.50 -2.01
C ILE A 37 -9.84 -8.81 -1.61
N ASP A 38 -9.66 -9.39 -0.43
CA ASP A 38 -8.37 -9.85 0.05
C ASP A 38 -8.20 -11.34 -0.29
N TYR A 39 -7.10 -11.65 -0.95
CA TYR A 39 -6.74 -13.00 -1.36
C TYR A 39 -5.47 -13.47 -0.64
N LYS A 40 -5.41 -14.78 -0.39
CA LYS A 40 -4.20 -15.49 -0.01
C LYS A 40 -3.79 -16.44 -1.13
N LEU A 41 -2.53 -16.36 -1.55
CA LEU A 41 -1.96 -17.31 -2.51
C LEU A 41 -1.59 -18.60 -1.76
N ASP A 42 -2.15 -19.73 -2.16
CA ASP A 42 -1.67 -21.04 -1.72
C ASP A 42 -0.47 -21.44 -2.58
N GLU A 43 0.73 -21.42 -1.99
CA GLU A 43 1.98 -21.75 -2.71
C GLU A 43 2.06 -23.20 -3.19
N ARG A 44 1.24 -24.11 -2.62
CA ARG A 44 1.24 -25.53 -3.01
C ARG A 44 0.50 -25.75 -4.32
N THR A 45 -0.56 -24.98 -4.56
CA THR A 45 -1.42 -25.13 -5.75
C THR A 45 -1.32 -23.94 -6.71
N ASN A 46 -0.69 -22.84 -6.29
CA ASN A 46 -0.66 -21.54 -6.96
C ASN A 46 -2.04 -20.89 -7.16
N ASP A 47 -3.01 -21.23 -6.32
CA ASP A 47 -4.36 -20.69 -6.40
C ASP A 47 -4.57 -19.54 -5.41
N PHE A 48 -5.41 -18.56 -5.81
CA PHE A 48 -5.84 -17.47 -4.94
C PHE A 48 -7.13 -17.84 -4.19
N MET A 49 -7.04 -17.92 -2.87
CA MET A 49 -8.16 -18.17 -1.97
C MET A 49 -8.69 -16.86 -1.41
N ILE A 50 -10.00 -16.62 -1.49
CA ILE A 50 -10.63 -15.43 -0.89
C ILE A 50 -10.55 -15.57 0.63
N MET A 51 -10.04 -14.53 1.27
CA MET A 51 -10.03 -14.37 2.72
C MET A 51 -11.18 -13.47 3.17
N GLU A 52 -11.37 -12.33 2.49
CA GLU A 52 -12.35 -11.32 2.90
C GLU A 52 -12.88 -10.54 1.69
N ILE A 53 -14.14 -10.12 1.77
CA ILE A 53 -14.77 -9.15 0.86
C ILE A 53 -15.16 -7.94 1.69
N GLU A 54 -14.56 -6.79 1.42
CA GLU A 54 -14.71 -5.57 2.21
C GLU A 54 -15.45 -4.51 1.39
N PRO A 55 -16.77 -4.34 1.57
CA PRO A 55 -17.61 -3.43 0.80
C PRO A 55 -17.50 -1.98 1.30
N HIS A 56 -16.27 -1.50 1.52
CA HIS A 56 -16.03 -0.14 2.01
C HIS A 56 -14.70 0.42 1.53
N PHE A 57 -14.52 1.71 1.77
CA PHE A 57 -13.27 2.39 1.46
C PHE A 57 -12.13 1.86 2.30
N GLN A 58 -11.08 1.49 1.57
CA GLN A 58 -9.82 0.98 2.06
C GLN A 58 -8.69 1.92 1.66
N PHE A 59 -7.62 1.84 2.43
CA PHE A 59 -6.41 2.62 2.16
C PHE A 59 -5.77 2.25 0.80
N TRP A 60 -5.93 1.00 0.35
CA TRP A 60 -5.36 0.49 -0.91
C TRP A 60 -5.86 1.20 -2.16
N HIS A 61 -7.03 1.85 -2.10
CA HIS A 61 -7.53 2.67 -3.20
C HIS A 61 -6.62 3.83 -3.57
N LEU A 62 -5.79 4.32 -2.64
CA LEU A 62 -4.78 5.34 -2.94
C LEU A 62 -3.76 4.84 -3.98
N LEU A 63 -3.33 3.59 -3.88
CA LEU A 63 -2.42 3.00 -4.85
C LEU A 63 -3.10 2.83 -6.23
N GLY A 64 -4.39 2.48 -6.23
CA GLY A 64 -5.21 2.49 -7.44
C GLY A 64 -5.31 3.88 -8.08
N ALA A 65 -5.48 4.93 -7.26
CA ALA A 65 -5.51 6.31 -7.72
C ALA A 65 -4.18 6.74 -8.35
N TYR A 66 -3.03 6.36 -7.76
CA TYR A 66 -1.71 6.57 -8.37
C TYR A 66 -1.53 5.80 -9.67
N ALA A 67 -2.18 4.64 -9.82
CA ALA A 67 -2.22 3.88 -11.06
C ALA A 67 -3.14 4.49 -12.13
N GLY A 68 -3.88 5.55 -11.81
CA GLY A 68 -4.79 6.24 -12.72
C GLY A 68 -6.28 5.93 -12.50
N ILE A 69 -6.62 5.02 -11.57
CA ILE A 69 -8.02 4.67 -11.26
C ILE A 69 -8.37 5.15 -9.86
N ASN A 70 -8.89 6.38 -9.80
CA ASN A 70 -9.33 6.99 -8.54
C ASN A 70 -10.78 6.59 -8.22
N LEU A 71 -10.96 5.42 -7.60
CA LEU A 71 -12.28 4.89 -7.22
C LEU A 71 -13.09 5.84 -6.31
N PRO A 72 -12.51 6.50 -5.28
CA PRO A 72 -13.22 7.53 -4.51
C PRO A 72 -13.74 8.69 -5.35
N LEU A 73 -12.93 9.21 -6.28
CA LEU A 73 -13.38 10.28 -7.18
C LEU A 73 -14.50 9.79 -8.10
N ILE A 74 -14.40 8.56 -8.60
CA ILE A 74 -15.45 7.93 -9.42
C ILE A 74 -16.76 7.85 -8.63
N ALA A 75 -16.73 7.35 -7.39
CA ALA A 75 -17.92 7.25 -6.54
C ALA A 75 -18.52 8.63 -6.22
N TYR A 76 -17.68 9.63 -5.94
CA TYR A 76 -18.11 11.01 -5.72
C TYR A 76 -18.84 11.59 -6.94
N ARG A 77 -18.26 11.44 -8.14
CA ARG A 77 -18.87 11.90 -9.40
C ARG A 77 -20.17 11.15 -9.71
N HIS A 78 -20.19 9.84 -9.50
CA HIS A 78 -21.38 9.02 -9.68
C HIS A 78 -22.53 9.47 -8.77
N GLN A 79 -22.25 9.83 -7.50
CA GLN A 79 -23.25 10.37 -6.58
C GLN A 79 -23.82 11.72 -7.04
N ARG A 80 -23.06 12.48 -7.84
CA ARG A 80 -23.49 13.74 -8.45
C ARG A 80 -24.15 13.56 -9.82
N GLU A 81 -24.43 12.33 -10.22
CA GLU A 81 -24.99 11.98 -11.53
C GLU A 81 -24.10 12.42 -12.72
N GLU A 82 -22.81 12.66 -12.46
CA GLU A 82 -21.86 13.03 -13.48
C GLU A 82 -21.46 11.80 -14.31
N ARG A 83 -21.24 11.99 -15.62
CA ARG A 83 -20.72 10.93 -16.48
C ARG A 83 -19.31 10.55 -16.05
N VAL A 84 -19.17 9.33 -15.54
CA VAL A 84 -17.85 8.76 -15.23
C VAL A 84 -17.30 8.06 -16.48
N GLY A 85 -16.34 8.69 -17.15
CA GLY A 85 -15.51 8.00 -18.13
C GLY A 85 -14.50 7.11 -17.41
N LEU A 86 -14.53 5.80 -17.66
CA LEU A 86 -13.45 4.92 -17.26
C LEU A 86 -12.29 5.15 -18.23
N SER A 87 -11.16 5.69 -17.74
CA SER A 87 -9.94 5.77 -18.54
C SER A 87 -9.48 4.36 -18.90
N GLY A 88 -9.23 4.12 -20.19
CA GLY A 88 -9.02 2.79 -20.78
C GLY A 88 -7.76 2.02 -20.36
N GLY A 89 -7.12 2.39 -19.24
CA GLY A 89 -5.94 1.70 -18.72
C GLY A 89 -5.52 2.21 -17.34
N TYR A 90 -4.72 1.39 -16.65
CA TYR A 90 -4.05 1.75 -15.40
C TYR A 90 -2.61 1.27 -15.42
N ALA A 91 -1.73 1.98 -14.71
CA ALA A 91 -0.32 1.63 -14.61
C ALA A 91 -0.08 0.45 -13.65
N ASP A 92 0.77 -0.49 -14.05
CA ASP A 92 1.24 -1.59 -13.23
C ASP A 92 2.68 -1.35 -12.71
N ASP A 93 3.16 -2.24 -11.82
CA ASP A 93 4.45 -2.13 -11.12
C ASP A 93 4.68 -0.81 -10.36
N LEU A 94 3.61 -0.14 -9.96
CA LEU A 94 3.69 0.98 -9.04
C LEU A 94 3.97 0.45 -7.64
N ARG A 95 4.95 1.05 -6.98
CA ARG A 95 5.40 0.64 -5.64
C ARG A 95 5.03 1.70 -4.64
N MET A 96 4.29 1.29 -3.62
CA MET A 96 3.95 2.17 -2.51
C MET A 96 4.84 1.88 -1.31
N LEU A 97 5.39 2.95 -0.75
CA LEU A 97 6.22 2.90 0.44
C LEU A 97 5.56 3.61 1.61
N TYR A 98 5.57 2.94 2.76
CA TYR A 98 5.31 3.58 4.04
C TYR A 98 6.64 3.87 4.74
N PHE A 99 7.15 5.09 4.53
CA PHE A 99 8.53 5.46 4.84
C PHE A 99 8.95 5.23 6.30
N LEU A 100 8.22 5.79 7.27
CA LEU A 100 8.60 5.69 8.69
C LEU A 100 8.55 4.26 9.24
N PRO A 101 7.50 3.45 8.96
CA PRO A 101 7.49 2.04 9.32
C PRO A 101 8.59 1.22 8.64
N ASP A 102 8.92 1.49 7.37
CA ASP A 102 9.99 0.81 6.64
C ASP A 102 11.36 1.03 7.32
N ILE A 103 11.66 2.28 7.68
CA ILE A 103 12.85 2.62 8.48
C ILE A 103 12.86 1.88 9.81
N ARG A 104 11.73 1.86 10.53
CA ARG A 104 11.63 1.15 11.80
C ARG A 104 11.87 -0.36 11.64
N ALA A 105 11.32 -0.97 10.60
CA ALA A 105 11.50 -2.39 10.31
C ALA A 105 12.96 -2.70 10.00
N TYR A 106 13.63 -1.83 9.23
CA TYR A 106 15.05 -1.95 8.93
C TYR A 106 15.92 -1.94 10.21
N TRP A 107 15.78 -0.93 11.06
CA TRP A 107 16.59 -0.81 12.29
C TRP A 107 16.18 -1.79 13.40
N GLY A 108 14.90 -2.14 13.46
CA GLY A 108 14.34 -3.01 14.49
C GLY A 108 14.56 -4.50 14.22
N GLY A 109 14.56 -4.91 12.96
CA GLY A 109 14.59 -6.31 12.52
C GLY A 109 15.67 -6.59 11.47
N TYR A 110 15.48 -6.12 10.24
CA TYR A 110 16.28 -6.56 9.08
C TYR A 110 17.80 -6.39 9.25
N ARG A 111 18.23 -5.30 9.89
CA ARG A 111 19.65 -5.08 10.18
C ARG A 111 20.18 -6.06 11.25
N LYS A 112 19.36 -6.38 12.25
CA LYS A 112 19.74 -7.27 13.36
C LYS A 112 19.75 -8.74 12.94
N SER A 113 18.82 -9.15 12.07
CA SER A 113 18.75 -10.51 11.53
C SER A 113 19.71 -10.75 10.37
N GLY A 114 20.34 -9.71 9.81
CA GLY A 114 21.22 -9.82 8.65
C GLY A 114 20.49 -10.05 7.33
N GLU A 115 19.15 -10.04 7.34
CA GLU A 115 18.32 -10.20 6.14
C GLU A 115 18.55 -9.09 5.10
N TRP A 116 19.02 -7.90 5.54
CA TRP A 116 19.28 -6.81 4.61
C TRP A 116 20.45 -5.88 5.01
N ALA A 117 21.44 -5.80 4.13
CA ALA A 117 22.55 -4.86 4.27
C ALA A 117 22.12 -3.41 3.97
N LEU A 118 22.82 -2.44 4.58
CA LEU A 118 22.50 -1.01 4.49
C LEU A 118 22.57 -0.47 3.05
N VAL A 119 23.59 -0.83 2.29
CA VAL A 119 23.79 -0.32 0.92
C VAL A 119 22.68 -0.80 -0.03
N PRO A 120 22.34 -2.11 -0.10
CA PRO A 120 21.17 -2.57 -0.86
C PRO A 120 19.85 -1.93 -0.42
N TYR A 121 19.66 -1.73 0.89
CA TYR A 121 18.47 -1.06 1.43
C TYR A 121 18.36 0.39 0.93
N LEU A 122 19.44 1.18 1.00
CA LEU A 122 19.46 2.56 0.49
C LEU A 122 19.26 2.61 -1.03
N LYS A 123 19.92 1.71 -1.78
CA LYS A 123 19.71 1.60 -3.24
C LYS A 123 18.25 1.31 -3.60
N SER A 124 17.49 0.67 -2.71
CA SER A 124 16.08 0.38 -2.94
C SER A 124 15.19 1.62 -3.06
N PHE A 125 15.61 2.77 -2.51
CA PHE A 125 14.89 4.04 -2.60
C PHE A 125 15.04 4.75 -3.94
N MET A 126 16.00 4.33 -4.78
CA MET A 126 16.20 4.94 -6.10
C MET A 126 15.10 4.58 -7.11
N LYS A 127 14.30 3.53 -6.84
CA LYS A 127 13.14 3.22 -7.67
C LYS A 127 12.03 4.24 -7.41
N LYS A 128 11.27 4.61 -8.46
CA LYS A 128 10.10 5.47 -8.32
C LYS A 128 9.13 4.85 -7.31
N LYS A 129 8.84 5.59 -6.25
CA LYS A 129 7.95 5.18 -5.17
C LYS A 129 6.85 6.21 -5.01
N TYR A 130 5.66 5.71 -4.72
CA TYR A 130 4.54 6.51 -4.27
C TYR A 130 4.49 6.41 -2.75
N TYR A 131 4.23 7.54 -2.10
CA TYR A 131 4.31 7.62 -0.66
C TYR A 131 2.92 7.61 -0.05
N ARG A 132 2.79 6.87 1.05
CA ARG A 132 1.52 6.75 1.77
C ARG A 132 1.06 8.05 2.46
N ILE A 133 2.01 8.82 2.98
CA ILE A 133 1.74 10.02 3.79
C ILE A 133 2.43 11.26 3.24
N PHE A 134 3.60 11.08 2.63
CA PHE A 134 4.40 12.20 2.16
C PHE A 134 3.82 12.74 0.85
N ASP A 135 3.33 13.96 0.89
CA ASP A 135 2.99 14.77 -0.26
C ASP A 135 3.80 16.08 -0.16
N PRO A 136 4.61 16.45 -1.19
CA PRO A 136 5.33 17.72 -1.20
C PRO A 136 4.42 18.95 -1.09
N LEU A 137 3.17 18.86 -1.56
CA LEU A 137 2.20 19.96 -1.53
C LEU A 137 1.43 20.03 -0.21
N ASP A 138 1.38 18.93 0.55
CA ASP A 138 0.83 18.88 1.91
C ASP A 138 1.76 18.09 2.85
N PRO A 139 2.85 18.73 3.35
CA PRO A 139 3.85 18.03 4.16
C PRO A 139 3.42 17.84 5.63
N LEU A 140 2.38 18.52 6.11
CA LEU A 140 2.01 18.54 7.52
C LEU A 140 1.65 17.16 8.09
N PRO A 141 0.88 16.31 7.40
CA PRO A 141 0.62 14.94 7.84
C PRO A 141 1.90 14.12 8.05
N PHE A 142 2.89 14.29 7.16
CA PHE A 142 4.17 13.63 7.27
C PHE A 142 4.97 14.12 8.48
N VAL A 143 5.06 15.44 8.67
CA VAL A 143 5.75 16.05 9.81
C VAL A 143 5.14 15.57 11.13
N ARG A 144 3.81 15.58 11.26
CA ARG A 144 3.11 15.06 12.45
C ARG A 144 3.43 13.58 12.71
N SER A 145 3.45 12.76 11.65
CA SER A 145 3.80 11.34 11.75
C SER A 145 5.25 11.14 12.21
N ALA A 146 6.18 11.95 11.69
CA ALA A 146 7.59 11.94 12.07
C ALA A 146 7.80 12.38 13.53
N MET A 147 7.13 13.44 13.98
CA MET A 147 7.16 13.89 15.37
C MET A 147 6.63 12.81 16.33
N GLY A 148 5.49 12.21 16.01
CA GLY A 148 4.93 11.10 16.80
C GLY A 148 5.80 9.84 16.80
N PHE A 149 6.59 9.62 15.75
CA PHE A 149 7.60 8.57 15.72
C PHE A 149 8.79 8.89 16.64
N GLY A 150 9.35 10.11 16.55
CA GLY A 150 10.44 10.58 17.41
C GLY A 150 10.07 10.57 18.89
N GLY A 151 8.89 11.08 19.25
CA GLY A 151 8.42 11.08 20.63
C GLY A 151 8.29 9.68 21.25
N ARG A 152 7.93 8.66 20.45
CA ARG A 152 7.88 7.25 20.90
C ARG A 152 9.27 6.66 21.11
N ILE A 153 10.27 7.09 20.35
CA ILE A 153 11.67 6.69 20.54
C ILE A 153 12.18 7.32 21.84
N LEU A 154 11.96 8.63 22.02
CA LEU A 154 12.42 9.37 23.19
C LEU A 154 11.86 8.79 24.50
N LYS A 155 10.57 8.43 24.53
CA LYS A 155 9.93 7.76 25.68
C LYS A 155 10.47 6.37 26.02
N ARG A 156 11.22 5.74 25.11
CA ARG A 156 11.80 4.40 25.30
C ARG A 156 13.29 4.45 25.66
N LEU A 157 13.90 5.64 25.65
CA LEU A 157 15.26 5.80 26.16
C LEU A 157 15.20 5.76 27.69
N PRO A 158 16.07 5.00 28.36
CA PRO A 158 16.16 5.05 29.81
C PRO A 158 16.51 6.48 30.21
N VAL A 159 15.70 7.09 31.06
CA VAL A 159 16.03 8.37 31.68
C VAL A 159 17.12 8.07 32.71
N ASN A 160 18.38 8.04 32.28
CA ASN A 160 19.49 8.12 33.22
C ASN A 160 19.53 9.55 33.76
N ILE A 161 18.78 9.77 34.85
CA ILE A 161 18.96 10.94 35.70
C ILE A 161 20.32 10.75 36.35
N ILE A 162 21.23 11.66 36.02
CA ILE A 162 22.55 11.81 36.63
C ILE A 162 22.32 11.92 38.15
N GLY A 163 22.79 10.91 38.89
CA GLY A 163 22.96 10.92 40.34
C GLY A 163 24.44 10.82 40.66
#